data_AF-A0AAV7JBB5-F1
#
_entry.id   AF-A0AAV7JBB5-F1
#
_cell.length_a   1.000
_cell.length_b   1.000
_cell.length_c   1.000
_cell.angle_alpha   90.00
_cell.angle_beta   90.00
_cell.angle_gamma   90.00
#
_symmetry.space_group_name_H-M   'P 1'
#
loop_
_entity.id
_entity.type
_entity.pdbx_description
1 polymer ?
#
loop_
_entity_poly.entity_id
_entity_poly.type
_entity_poly.pdbx_seq_one_letter_code
_entity_poly.pdbx_strand_id
1 'polypeptide(L)'
;MPLIIPISRDSTTYSDLYRICIYFMQRYIDMDTDGNSPQNFLPYDLVKIDHVPEAFDVSEYPSDMFKIKLVNAYGSAEVGELRNDGKILKLYNRSIIALEWNSKYKSLYNERTLRDISSRVSLRSMIDLTQCIRNFLSNRSIATQLIDCTNCNQKEVSVRKELWILPDCLIIHLNRFEDKERNCTDVRYLFELDMNEFSYTKSSSSTQYYLYAVCNHYGSKEGGHYSASVKHTDGNWYCLDDSSVMRYLYKQAVLSNSACLLFYKRRS
;
A
#
# COMPACT_ATOMS: atom_id res chain seq x y z
N MET A 1 -7.12 11.75 -10.02
CA MET A 1 -6.39 12.65 -9.10
C MET A 1 -7.08 12.55 -7.74
N PRO A 2 -6.35 12.41 -6.61
CA PRO A 2 -6.99 12.46 -5.29
C PRO A 2 -7.66 13.82 -5.11
N LEU A 3 -8.86 13.81 -4.55
CA LEU A 3 -9.59 15.03 -4.23
C LEU A 3 -8.90 15.72 -3.05
N ILE A 4 -8.51 16.99 -3.24
CA ILE A 4 -7.88 17.79 -2.18
C ILE A 4 -8.97 18.58 -1.48
N ILE A 5 -9.14 18.35 -0.18
CA ILE A 5 -10.16 18.99 0.65
C ILE A 5 -9.45 19.80 1.74
N PRO A 6 -9.47 21.14 1.69
CA PRO A 6 -8.97 21.95 2.79
C PRO A 6 -9.97 21.90 3.96
N ILE A 7 -9.49 21.67 5.17
CA ILE A 7 -10.30 21.64 6.39
C ILE A 7 -9.53 22.27 7.56
N SER A 8 -10.26 22.85 8.51
CA SER A 8 -9.70 23.38 9.75
C SER A 8 -9.34 22.24 10.71
N ARG A 9 -8.06 22.15 11.07
CA ARG A 9 -7.58 21.12 12.02
C ARG A 9 -8.09 21.34 13.45
N ASP A 10 -8.49 22.56 13.78
CA ASP A 10 -8.84 22.96 15.14
C ASP A 10 -10.35 22.93 15.40
N SER A 11 -11.17 22.68 14.37
CA SER A 11 -12.63 22.71 14.49
C SER A 11 -13.37 21.59 13.78
N THR A 12 -12.72 20.82 12.89
CA THR A 12 -13.41 19.78 12.12
C THR A 12 -13.67 18.52 12.95
N THR A 13 -14.95 18.15 13.08
CA THR A 13 -15.41 16.87 13.65
C THR A 13 -15.60 15.80 12.58
N TYR A 14 -15.88 14.56 12.99
CA TYR A 14 -16.24 13.48 12.05
C TYR A 14 -17.47 13.84 11.22
N SER A 15 -18.50 14.41 11.84
CA SER A 15 -19.74 14.80 11.15
C SER A 15 -19.49 15.88 10.10
N ASP A 16 -18.62 16.86 10.41
CA ASP A 16 -18.22 17.88 9.44
C ASP A 16 -17.50 17.25 8.25
N LEU A 17 -16.53 16.36 8.51
CA LEU A 17 -15.78 15.67 7.48
C LEU A 17 -16.69 14.79 6.62
N TYR A 18 -17.64 14.07 7.23
CA TYR A 18 -18.63 13.26 6.52
C TYR A 18 -19.50 14.11 5.60
N ARG A 19 -20.00 15.25 6.09
CA ARG A 19 -20.78 16.20 5.30
C ARG A 19 -19.98 16.73 4.10
N ILE A 20 -18.71 17.07 4.31
CA ILE A 20 -17.81 17.51 3.24
C ILE A 20 -17.62 16.39 2.20
N CYS A 21 -17.36 15.16 2.64
CA CYS A 21 -17.21 14.02 1.73
C CYS A 21 -18.48 13.80 0.89
N ILE A 22 -19.66 13.83 1.49
CA ILE A 22 -20.94 13.71 0.77
C ILE A 22 -21.10 14.84 -0.26
N TYR A 23 -20.83 16.10 0.11
CA TYR A 23 -20.89 17.24 -0.79
C TYR A 23 -20.02 17.08 -2.05
N PHE A 24 -18.80 16.56 -1.90
CA PHE A 24 -17.93 16.33 -3.06
C PHE A 24 -18.32 15.08 -3.85
N MET A 25 -18.85 14.07 -3.17
CA MET A 25 -19.22 12.78 -3.77
C MET A 25 -20.61 12.80 -4.41
N GLN A 26 -21.48 13.76 -4.12
CA GLN A 26 -22.88 13.81 -4.59
C GLN A 26 -23.03 13.58 -6.10
N ARG A 27 -22.09 14.06 -6.92
CA ARG A 27 -22.10 13.86 -8.39
C ARG A 27 -21.88 12.40 -8.83
N TYR A 28 -21.42 11.56 -7.91
CA TYR A 28 -21.16 10.13 -8.11
C TYR A 28 -22.19 9.27 -7.37
N ILE A 29 -23.17 9.89 -6.72
CA ILE A 29 -24.23 9.23 -5.96
C ILE A 29 -25.53 9.43 -6.72
N ASP A 30 -26.01 8.38 -7.36
CA ASP A 30 -27.30 8.35 -8.03
C ASP A 30 -28.37 7.97 -7.00
N MET A 31 -28.96 8.99 -6.36
CA MET A 31 -30.09 8.83 -5.43
C MET A 31 -31.43 8.66 -6.17
N ASP A 32 -31.49 9.06 -7.45
CA ASP A 32 -32.68 8.96 -8.30
C ASP A 32 -32.70 7.63 -9.07
N THR A 33 -33.70 6.79 -8.81
CA THR A 33 -34.05 5.69 -9.73
C THR A 33 -34.77 6.18 -10.99
N ASP A 34 -35.15 7.45 -11.04
CA ASP A 34 -35.99 8.06 -12.08
C ASP A 34 -35.23 9.11 -12.92
N GLY A 35 -34.11 8.73 -13.54
CA GLY A 35 -33.60 9.30 -14.81
C GLY A 35 -33.33 10.82 -14.94
N ASN A 36 -33.53 11.64 -13.91
CA ASN A 36 -33.37 13.10 -13.94
C ASN A 36 -32.17 13.54 -13.12
N SER A 37 -30.97 13.23 -13.60
CA SER A 37 -29.73 13.70 -12.99
C SER A 37 -29.68 15.25 -12.97
N PRO A 38 -29.34 15.89 -11.84
CA PRO A 38 -29.01 17.31 -11.82
C PRO A 38 -27.78 17.57 -12.72
N GLN A 39 -27.98 18.38 -13.75
CA GLN A 39 -26.94 18.74 -14.71
C GLN A 39 -25.85 19.61 -14.08
N ASN A 40 -24.60 19.22 -14.34
CA ASN A 40 -23.41 20.07 -14.52
C ASN A 40 -22.96 20.97 -13.34
N PHE A 41 -22.09 20.44 -12.49
CA PHE A 41 -21.04 21.24 -11.84
C PHE A 41 -19.68 20.96 -12.51
N LEU A 42 -19.10 21.99 -13.13
CA LEU A 42 -17.87 21.94 -13.92
C LEU A 42 -16.64 21.50 -13.08
N PRO A 43 -15.59 20.93 -13.71
CA PRO A 43 -14.52 20.21 -13.00
C PRO A 43 -13.33 21.04 -12.50
N TYR A 44 -13.31 22.37 -12.58
CA TYR A 44 -12.02 23.10 -12.52
C TYR A 44 -11.85 24.20 -11.47
N ASP A 45 -12.87 24.52 -10.68
CA ASP A 45 -12.72 25.50 -9.61
C ASP A 45 -12.71 24.80 -8.25
N LEU A 46 -11.60 24.12 -7.94
CA LEU A 46 -11.17 23.80 -6.56
C LEU A 46 -10.75 25.10 -5.86
N VAL A 47 -11.62 26.11 -5.88
CA VAL A 47 -11.54 27.27 -4.99
C VAL A 47 -11.50 26.71 -3.58
N LYS A 48 -10.71 27.33 -2.71
CA LYS A 48 -10.64 27.02 -1.29
C LYS A 48 -12.05 27.04 -0.69
N ILE A 49 -12.72 25.90 -0.67
CA ILE A 49 -13.99 25.75 0.03
C ILE A 49 -13.59 25.52 1.48
N ASP A 50 -13.45 26.61 2.23
CA ASP A 50 -13.18 26.53 3.66
C ASP A 50 -14.41 25.97 4.42
N HIS A 51 -15.62 26.04 3.81
CA HIS A 51 -16.88 25.57 4.37
C HIS A 51 -17.86 25.03 3.31
N VAL A 52 -18.53 23.90 3.58
CA VAL A 52 -19.68 23.41 2.80
C VAL A 52 -20.78 24.49 2.83
N PRO A 53 -21.43 24.83 1.69
CA PRO A 53 -22.52 25.81 1.68
C PRO A 53 -23.58 25.50 2.74
N GLU A 54 -24.07 26.50 3.47
CA GLU A 54 -25.11 26.31 4.49
C GLU A 54 -26.40 25.70 3.92
N ALA A 55 -26.68 25.94 2.63
CA ALA A 55 -27.81 25.38 1.91
C ALA A 55 -27.65 23.90 1.51
N PHE A 56 -26.50 23.27 1.77
CA PHE A 56 -26.30 21.85 1.49
C PHE A 56 -26.97 20.98 2.54
N ASP A 57 -28.11 20.40 2.18
CA ASP A 57 -28.84 19.49 3.06
C ASP A 57 -28.26 18.06 2.99
N VAL A 58 -27.44 17.73 3.99
CA VAL A 58 -26.88 16.38 4.12
C VAL A 58 -27.93 15.35 4.58
N SER A 59 -29.09 15.78 5.06
CA SER A 59 -30.13 14.88 5.59
C SER A 59 -30.85 14.07 4.51
N GLU A 60 -30.74 14.49 3.23
CA GLU A 60 -31.20 13.74 2.07
C GLU A 60 -30.38 12.44 1.84
N TYR A 61 -29.21 12.32 2.46
CA TYR A 61 -28.31 11.19 2.33
C TYR A 61 -28.29 10.34 3.61
N PRO A 62 -28.29 8.99 3.51
CA PRO A 62 -28.12 8.14 4.68
C PRO A 62 -26.83 8.45 5.45
N SER A 63 -26.91 8.47 6.79
CA SER A 63 -25.77 8.79 7.65
C SER A 63 -24.72 7.67 7.73
N ASP A 64 -25.02 6.48 7.19
CA ASP A 64 -24.19 5.28 7.24
C ASP A 64 -23.75 4.78 5.85
N MET A 65 -23.75 5.66 4.84
CA MET A 65 -23.37 5.30 3.46
C MET A 65 -21.94 4.81 3.35
N PHE A 66 -21.02 5.41 4.10
CA PHE A 66 -19.63 4.99 4.15
C PHE A 66 -18.98 5.26 5.51
N LYS A 67 -17.86 4.60 5.76
CA LYS A 67 -16.96 4.91 6.87
C LYS A 67 -15.74 5.64 6.35
N ILE A 68 -15.30 6.66 7.09
CA ILE A 68 -14.09 7.40 6.74
C ILE A 68 -12.91 6.76 7.45
N LYS A 69 -11.93 6.27 6.68
CA LYS A 69 -10.70 5.67 7.20
C LYS A 69 -9.52 6.60 6.96
N LEU A 70 -8.71 6.83 7.99
CA LEU A 70 -7.43 7.52 7.81
C LEU A 70 -6.43 6.53 7.23
N VAL A 71 -5.89 6.85 6.06
CA VAL A 71 -4.97 5.99 5.31
C VAL A 71 -3.65 6.70 5.03
N ASN A 72 -2.62 5.94 4.70
CA ASN A 72 -1.34 6.52 4.27
C ASN A 72 -1.48 7.30 2.96
N ALA A 73 -0.40 7.99 2.54
CA ALA A 73 -0.35 8.80 1.33
C ALA A 73 -0.80 8.09 0.03
N TYR A 74 -0.88 6.75 0.03
CA TYR A 74 -1.17 5.91 -1.11
C TYR A 74 -2.46 5.09 -0.99
N GLY A 75 -3.23 5.28 0.10
CA GLY A 75 -4.46 4.55 0.36
C GLY A 75 -4.28 3.05 0.60
N SER A 76 -3.06 2.59 0.86
CA SER A 76 -2.74 1.15 0.93
C SER A 76 -2.86 0.57 2.35
N ALA A 77 -2.99 1.42 3.36
CA ALA A 77 -2.95 1.02 4.76
C ALA A 77 -3.70 2.01 5.65
N GLU A 78 -4.46 1.53 6.63
CA GLU A 78 -5.04 2.35 7.69
C GLU A 78 -3.96 2.79 8.69
N VAL A 79 -3.85 4.10 8.92
CA VAL A 79 -2.80 4.72 9.77
C VAL A 79 -3.37 5.45 10.98
N GLY A 80 -4.66 5.29 11.27
CA GLY A 80 -5.30 5.84 12.45
C GLY A 80 -6.81 5.61 12.45
N GLU A 81 -7.43 5.85 13.61
CA GLU A 81 -8.88 5.76 13.80
C GLU A 81 -9.49 7.17 13.80
N LEU A 82 -10.51 7.38 12.97
CA LEU A 82 -11.36 8.56 13.03
C LEU A 82 -12.66 8.18 13.74
N ARG A 83 -12.88 8.75 14.93
CA ARG A 83 -14.04 8.43 15.77
C ARG A 83 -15.17 9.42 15.51
N ASN A 84 -16.39 8.90 15.38
CA ASN A 84 -17.60 9.70 15.38
C ASN A 84 -18.12 9.92 16.80
N ASP A 85 -17.34 10.62 17.63
CA ASP A 85 -17.66 10.91 19.04
C ASP A 85 -17.93 12.39 19.31
N GLY A 86 -18.11 13.19 18.25
CA GLY A 86 -18.32 14.63 18.31
C GLY A 86 -17.08 15.45 18.67
N LYS A 87 -15.92 14.81 18.89
CA LYS A 87 -14.67 15.53 19.16
C LYS A 87 -13.97 15.97 17.88
N ILE A 88 -13.10 16.96 18.02
CA ILE A 88 -12.25 17.44 16.94
C ILE A 88 -11.32 16.30 16.49
N LEU A 89 -11.25 16.09 15.18
CA LEU A 89 -10.43 15.04 14.59
C LEU A 89 -8.94 15.38 14.71
N LYS A 90 -8.14 14.40 15.12
CA LYS A 90 -6.67 14.51 15.10
C LYS A 90 -6.14 14.22 13.70
N LEU A 91 -6.15 15.24 12.85
CA LEU A 91 -5.61 15.17 11.50
C LEU A 91 -4.23 15.82 11.42
N TYR A 92 -3.37 15.27 10.58
CA TYR A 92 -2.03 15.79 10.27
C TYR A 92 -2.05 16.51 8.91
N ASN A 93 -0.99 17.26 8.62
CA ASN A 93 -0.83 17.87 7.30
C ASN A 93 -0.85 16.79 6.21
N ARG A 94 -1.64 16.99 5.15
CA ARG A 94 -1.86 16.01 4.06
C ARG A 94 -2.38 14.64 4.50
N SER A 95 -3.25 14.59 5.52
CA SER A 95 -3.98 13.38 5.86
C SER A 95 -4.76 12.86 4.65
N ILE A 96 -4.57 11.60 4.28
CA ILE A 96 -5.35 10.95 3.22
C ILE A 96 -6.46 10.14 3.89
N ILE A 97 -7.67 10.24 3.34
CA ILE A 97 -8.82 9.47 3.79
C ILE A 97 -9.31 8.55 2.67
N ALA A 98 -9.78 7.38 3.05
CA ALA A 98 -10.53 6.48 2.18
C ALA A 98 -11.99 6.43 2.64
N LEU A 99 -12.92 6.40 1.68
CA LEU A 99 -14.34 6.20 1.94
C LEU A 99 -14.67 4.72 1.72
N GLU A 100 -14.91 4.01 2.81
CA GLU A 100 -15.31 2.61 2.80
C GLU A 100 -16.83 2.52 2.69
N TRP A 101 -17.33 2.25 1.49
CA TRP A 101 -18.76 2.16 1.20
C TRP A 101 -19.42 0.99 1.93
N ASN A 102 -20.57 1.27 2.55
CA ASN A 102 -21.45 0.25 3.07
C ASN A 102 -22.11 -0.49 1.90
N SER A 103 -22.04 -1.82 1.93
CA SER A 103 -22.50 -2.70 0.84
C SER A 103 -23.98 -2.47 0.48
N LYS A 104 -24.81 -2.04 1.45
CA LYS A 104 -26.22 -1.70 1.25
C LYS A 104 -26.43 -0.60 0.19
N TYR A 105 -25.50 0.35 0.10
CA TYR A 105 -25.63 1.52 -0.77
C TYR A 105 -24.69 1.47 -1.98
N LYS A 106 -24.02 0.33 -2.21
CA LYS A 106 -23.09 0.17 -3.33
C LYS A 106 -23.74 0.44 -4.69
N SER A 107 -25.03 0.12 -4.84
CA SER A 107 -25.79 0.36 -6.07
C SER A 107 -26.06 1.84 -6.37
N LEU A 108 -26.00 2.72 -5.35
CA LEU A 108 -26.17 4.16 -5.52
C LEU A 108 -24.88 4.83 -6.03
N TYR A 109 -23.75 4.13 -5.94
CA TYR A 109 -22.47 4.65 -6.40
C TYR A 109 -22.27 4.35 -7.89
N ASN A 110 -22.10 5.40 -8.71
CA ASN A 110 -21.93 5.26 -10.15
C ASN A 110 -20.53 4.72 -10.50
N GLU A 111 -20.41 3.40 -10.67
CA GLU A 111 -19.15 2.72 -10.99
C GLU A 111 -18.61 3.03 -12.41
N ARG A 112 -19.31 3.79 -13.27
CA ARG A 112 -18.83 4.06 -14.64
C ARG A 112 -17.48 4.78 -14.67
N THR A 113 -17.15 5.56 -13.63
CA THR A 113 -15.83 6.20 -13.48
C THR A 113 -14.73 5.24 -13.00
N LEU A 114 -15.08 4.09 -12.40
CA LEU A 114 -14.13 3.11 -11.85
C LEU A 114 -13.60 2.10 -12.87
N ARG A 115 -14.28 1.87 -14.01
CA ARG A 115 -13.78 0.91 -15.03
C ARG A 115 -12.40 1.31 -15.56
N ASP A 116 -12.09 2.60 -15.56
CA ASP A 116 -10.77 3.12 -15.97
C ASP A 116 -9.66 2.88 -14.93
N ILE A 117 -10.02 2.63 -13.67
CA ILE A 117 -9.09 2.35 -12.56
C ILE A 117 -9.00 0.85 -12.29
N SER A 118 -10.13 0.15 -12.29
CA SER A 118 -10.23 -1.31 -12.10
C SER A 118 -9.55 -2.09 -13.23
N SER A 119 -9.54 -1.57 -14.47
CA SER A 119 -8.85 -2.21 -15.59
C SER A 119 -7.32 -2.27 -15.41
N ARG A 120 -6.75 -1.50 -14.47
CA ARG A 120 -5.32 -1.57 -14.09
C ARG A 120 -5.05 -2.56 -12.96
N VAL A 121 -6.08 -2.95 -12.19
CA VAL A 121 -6.01 -4.03 -11.19
C VAL A 121 -6.25 -5.35 -11.92
N SER A 122 -5.34 -5.68 -12.84
CA SER A 122 -5.26 -7.01 -13.40
C SER A 122 -5.13 -8.01 -12.25
N LEU A 123 -5.86 -9.12 -12.30
CA LEU A 123 -5.75 -10.27 -11.40
C LEU A 123 -4.34 -10.86 -11.52
N ARG A 124 -3.33 -10.15 -11.01
CA ARG A 124 -1.93 -10.56 -11.05
C ARG A 124 -1.79 -11.72 -10.07
N SER A 125 -1.18 -12.81 -10.53
CA SER A 125 -0.86 -13.93 -9.66
C SER A 125 0.03 -13.46 -8.51
N MET A 126 -0.39 -13.79 -7.29
CA MET A 126 0.41 -13.57 -6.09
C MET A 126 1.55 -14.59 -6.05
N ILE A 127 2.74 -14.16 -5.65
CA ILE A 127 3.91 -15.03 -5.45
C ILE A 127 4.41 -14.92 -4.02
N ASP A 128 4.72 -16.05 -3.38
CA ASP A 128 5.30 -16.04 -2.05
C ASP A 128 6.78 -15.65 -2.08
N LEU A 129 7.23 -14.91 -1.08
CA LEU A 129 8.64 -14.53 -0.89
C LEU A 129 9.57 -15.75 -0.93
N THR A 130 9.15 -16.84 -0.29
CA THR A 130 9.86 -18.12 -0.29
C THR A 130 10.06 -18.66 -1.72
N GLN A 131 9.04 -18.52 -2.58
CA GLN A 131 9.16 -18.88 -3.99
C GLN A 131 10.11 -17.94 -4.72
N CYS A 132 10.11 -16.64 -4.42
CA CYS A 132 11.08 -15.69 -4.98
C CYS A 132 12.52 -16.08 -4.61
N ILE A 133 12.78 -16.47 -3.36
CA ILE A 133 14.10 -16.93 -2.89
C ILE A 133 14.49 -18.21 -3.63
N ARG A 134 13.58 -19.17 -3.75
CA ARG A 134 13.79 -20.40 -4.53
C ARG A 134 14.16 -20.11 -5.98
N ASN A 135 13.45 -19.19 -6.63
CA ASN A 135 13.73 -18.77 -8.01
C ASN A 135 15.06 -17.99 -8.16
N PHE A 136 15.51 -17.33 -7.09
CA PHE A 136 16.81 -16.65 -7.07
C PHE A 136 17.96 -17.64 -6.96
N LEU A 137 17.78 -18.71 -6.17
CA LEU A 137 18.80 -19.74 -5.90
C LEU A 137 18.79 -20.90 -6.92
N SER A 138 17.69 -21.06 -7.68
CA SER A 138 17.59 -22.11 -8.71
C SER A 138 18.71 -22.01 -9.74
N ASN A 139 19.19 -23.17 -10.20
CA ASN A 139 20.16 -23.24 -11.30
C ASN A 139 19.65 -22.49 -12.52
N ARG A 140 20.52 -21.71 -13.16
CA ARG A 140 20.21 -21.05 -14.43
C ARG A 140 21.30 -21.38 -15.44
N SER A 141 20.90 -21.83 -16.62
CA SER A 141 21.79 -21.86 -17.78
C SER A 141 21.97 -20.44 -18.29
N ILE A 142 23.22 -20.02 -18.42
CA ILE A 142 23.57 -18.72 -18.99
C ILE A 142 24.39 -19.02 -20.23
N ALA A 143 23.87 -18.64 -21.39
CA ALA A 143 24.66 -18.54 -22.61
C ALA A 143 25.52 -17.28 -22.49
N THR A 144 26.83 -17.44 -22.41
CA THR A 144 27.76 -16.32 -22.26
C THR A 144 28.90 -16.43 -23.24
N GLN A 145 29.36 -15.28 -23.76
CA GLN A 145 30.61 -15.22 -24.52
C GLN A 145 31.83 -14.96 -23.62
N LEU A 146 31.61 -14.84 -22.30
CA LEU A 146 32.63 -14.40 -21.33
C LEU A 146 33.21 -15.54 -20.50
N ILE A 147 32.58 -16.71 -20.48
CA ILE A 147 33.00 -17.86 -19.68
C ILE A 147 32.94 -19.11 -20.54
N ASP A 148 34.11 -19.55 -21.00
CA ASP A 148 34.26 -20.84 -21.69
C ASP A 148 34.55 -21.93 -20.66
N CYS A 149 33.87 -23.07 -20.77
CA CYS A 149 34.23 -24.24 -19.97
C CYS A 149 35.60 -24.76 -20.42
N THR A 150 36.59 -24.72 -19.54
CA THR A 150 37.98 -25.12 -19.84
C THR A 150 38.14 -26.59 -20.24
N ASN A 151 37.14 -27.43 -19.98
CA ASN A 151 37.20 -28.87 -20.27
C ASN A 151 36.44 -29.27 -21.56
N CYS A 152 35.38 -28.55 -21.95
CA CYS A 152 34.56 -28.93 -23.11
C CYS A 152 34.38 -27.82 -24.16
N ASN A 153 34.96 -26.63 -23.95
CA ASN A 153 34.85 -25.45 -24.83
C ASN A 153 33.42 -25.06 -25.22
N GLN A 154 32.43 -25.42 -24.39
CA GLN A 154 31.05 -25.01 -24.57
C GLN A 154 30.84 -23.61 -23.97
N LYS A 155 29.98 -22.83 -24.63
CA LYS A 155 29.63 -21.44 -24.27
C LYS A 155 28.40 -21.32 -23.37
N GLU A 156 27.73 -22.45 -23.13
CA GLU A 156 26.60 -22.53 -22.20
C GLU A 156 27.09 -23.12 -20.88
N VAL A 157 26.97 -22.34 -19.81
CA VAL A 157 27.36 -22.74 -18.46
C VAL A 157 26.15 -22.73 -17.53
N SER A 158 26.07 -23.73 -16.65
CA SER A 158 25.07 -23.77 -15.60
C SER A 158 25.62 -23.11 -14.34
N VAL A 159 24.92 -22.10 -13.82
CA VAL A 159 25.28 -21.39 -12.60
C VAL A 159 24.31 -21.77 -11.49
N ARG A 160 24.87 -22.24 -10.37
CA ARG A 160 24.15 -22.52 -9.12
C ARG A 160 24.56 -21.52 -8.06
N LYS A 161 23.59 -21.01 -7.27
CA LYS A 161 23.83 -20.11 -6.14
C LYS A 161 23.39 -20.80 -4.87
N GLU A 162 24.21 -20.69 -3.82
CA GLU A 162 23.93 -21.32 -2.52
C GLU A 162 24.25 -20.34 -1.40
N LEU A 163 23.47 -20.40 -0.31
CA LEU A 163 23.72 -19.60 0.89
C LEU A 163 24.53 -20.45 1.87
N TRP A 164 25.83 -20.15 1.99
CA TRP A 164 26.74 -20.92 2.86
C TRP A 164 26.45 -20.72 4.35
N ILE A 165 26.24 -19.47 4.74
CA ILE A 165 25.93 -19.02 6.11
C ILE A 165 24.76 -18.04 6.05
N LEU A 166 23.80 -18.19 6.96
CA LEU A 166 22.69 -17.26 7.13
C LEU A 166 23.09 -16.10 8.07
N PRO A 167 22.92 -14.83 7.67
CA PRO A 167 23.38 -13.67 8.44
C PRO A 167 22.42 -13.32 9.59
N ASP A 168 22.91 -12.68 10.67
CA ASP A 168 22.03 -12.20 11.76
C ASP A 168 21.00 -11.15 11.29
N CYS A 169 21.39 -10.33 10.32
CA CYS A 169 20.51 -9.37 9.66
C CYS A 169 20.40 -9.74 8.18
N LEU A 170 19.21 -10.17 7.76
CA LEU A 170 18.91 -10.53 6.38
C LEU A 170 18.14 -9.39 5.72
N ILE A 171 18.73 -8.80 4.67
CA ILE A 171 18.10 -7.76 3.86
C ILE A 171 17.71 -8.38 2.52
N ILE A 172 16.43 -8.36 2.18
CA ILE A 172 15.92 -8.87 0.91
C ILE A 172 15.44 -7.71 0.06
N HIS A 173 16.06 -7.54 -1.09
CA HIS A 173 15.63 -6.59 -2.11
C HIS A 173 14.69 -7.27 -3.11
N LEU A 174 13.44 -6.82 -3.14
CA LEU A 174 12.50 -7.16 -4.20
C LEU A 174 12.87 -6.32 -5.42
N ASN A 175 13.54 -6.93 -6.39
CA ASN A 175 13.97 -6.23 -7.60
C ASN A 175 12.76 -5.86 -8.47
N ARG A 176 12.20 -4.67 -8.24
CA ARG A 176 10.99 -4.20 -8.90
C ARG A 176 11.27 -3.31 -10.12
N PHE A 177 12.52 -3.11 -10.50
CA PHE A 177 12.91 -2.16 -11.55
C PHE A 177 13.86 -2.83 -12.54
N GLU A 178 13.30 -3.39 -13.61
CA GLU A 178 14.10 -3.97 -14.70
C GLU A 178 14.06 -3.06 -15.95
N ASP A 179 12.93 -2.37 -16.20
CA ASP A 179 12.74 -1.45 -17.34
C ASP A 179 12.29 -0.04 -16.92
N LYS A 180 11.44 0.63 -17.73
CA LYS A 180 10.83 1.94 -17.45
C LYS A 180 9.68 1.83 -16.42
N GLU A 181 8.99 0.70 -16.38
CA GLU A 181 7.86 0.48 -15.48
C GLU A 181 8.25 -0.29 -14.21
N ARG A 182 7.53 -0.02 -13.12
CA ARG A 182 7.68 -0.75 -11.86
C ARG A 182 6.99 -2.11 -11.96
N ASN A 183 7.71 -3.17 -11.62
CA ASN A 183 7.13 -4.49 -11.40
C ASN A 183 6.27 -4.48 -10.12
N CYS A 184 4.96 -4.38 -10.32
CA CYS A 184 3.97 -4.42 -9.25
C CYS A 184 3.44 -5.83 -8.96
N THR A 185 4.18 -6.91 -9.27
CA THR A 185 3.83 -8.28 -8.84
C THR A 185 3.63 -8.32 -7.34
N ASP A 186 2.52 -8.92 -6.91
CA ASP A 186 2.18 -9.01 -5.50
C ASP A 186 3.02 -10.10 -4.83
N VAL A 187 3.99 -9.66 -4.03
CA VAL A 187 4.90 -10.55 -3.30
C VAL A 187 4.39 -10.67 -1.87
N ARG A 188 3.91 -11.86 -1.52
CA ARG A 188 3.47 -12.18 -0.17
C ARG A 188 4.67 -12.51 0.71
N TYR A 189 4.95 -11.65 1.67
CA TYR A 189 5.93 -11.87 2.74
C TYR A 189 5.23 -11.87 4.10
N LEU A 190 5.86 -12.50 5.09
CA LEU A 190 5.29 -12.72 6.42
C LEU A 190 6.15 -12.04 7.49
N PHE A 191 5.61 -11.89 8.69
CA PHE A 191 6.40 -11.39 9.82
C PHE A 191 7.47 -12.37 10.29
N GLU A 192 7.30 -13.65 10.00
CA GLU A 192 8.24 -14.72 10.32
C GLU A 192 8.65 -15.40 9.02
N LEU A 193 9.95 -15.66 8.88
CA LEU A 193 10.54 -16.28 7.70
C LEU A 193 11.47 -17.40 8.15
N ASP A 194 11.21 -18.62 7.69
CA ASP A 194 12.11 -19.75 7.88
C ASP A 194 13.03 -19.90 6.67
N MET A 195 14.33 -19.82 6.91
CA MET A 195 15.38 -19.95 5.90
C MET A 195 16.04 -21.34 5.90
N ASN A 196 15.51 -22.31 6.66
CA ASN A 196 16.10 -23.63 6.82
C ASN A 196 16.32 -24.35 5.49
N GLU A 197 15.36 -24.28 4.56
CA GLU A 197 15.45 -24.94 3.25
C GLU A 197 16.57 -24.38 2.36
N PHE A 198 17.06 -23.16 2.66
CA PHE A 198 18.08 -22.48 1.87
C PHE A 198 19.47 -22.51 2.52
N SER A 199 19.58 -23.01 3.76
CA SER A 199 20.86 -23.09 4.46
C SER A 199 21.68 -24.27 3.92
N TYR A 200 22.87 -23.99 3.38
CA TYR A 200 23.79 -25.04 2.95
C TYR A 200 24.31 -25.85 4.15
N THR A 201 24.66 -25.15 5.24
CA THR A 201 25.15 -25.77 6.46
C THR A 201 24.00 -26.05 7.42
N LYS A 202 23.88 -27.30 7.90
CA LYS A 202 23.01 -27.63 9.03
C LYS A 202 23.68 -27.14 10.32
N SER A 203 23.65 -25.82 10.52
CA SER A 203 24.20 -25.19 11.72
C SER A 203 23.29 -25.45 12.93
N SER A 204 23.84 -25.43 14.14
CA SER A 204 23.06 -25.39 15.39
C SER A 204 22.35 -24.05 15.63
N SER A 205 22.59 -23.05 14.78
CA SER A 205 21.99 -21.72 14.91
C SER A 205 20.61 -21.67 14.26
N SER A 206 19.72 -20.87 14.84
CA SER A 206 18.34 -20.68 14.38
C SER A 206 18.29 -20.21 12.92
N THR A 207 17.38 -20.80 12.14
CA THR A 207 17.07 -20.40 10.76
C THR A 207 15.83 -19.52 10.67
N GLN A 208 15.26 -19.17 11.83
CA GLN A 208 14.03 -18.40 11.94
C GLN A 208 14.36 -16.91 12.00
N TYR A 209 13.63 -16.12 11.23
CA TYR A 209 13.79 -14.67 11.14
C TYR A 209 12.48 -13.96 11.46
N TYR A 210 12.57 -12.77 12.04
CA TYR A 210 11.44 -11.86 12.21
C TYR A 210 11.64 -10.56 11.43
N LEU A 211 10.60 -10.12 10.73
CA LEU A 211 10.54 -8.84 10.05
C LEU A 211 10.51 -7.72 11.10
N TYR A 212 11.39 -6.74 10.95
CA TYR A 212 11.44 -5.58 11.84
C TYR A 212 11.38 -4.24 11.11
N ALA A 213 11.66 -4.21 9.81
CA ALA A 213 11.45 -3.03 8.98
C ALA A 213 11.13 -3.39 7.52
N VAL A 214 10.40 -2.50 6.86
CA VAL A 214 10.09 -2.54 5.42
C VAL A 214 10.36 -1.17 4.83
N CYS A 215 11.13 -1.12 3.74
CA CYS A 215 11.23 0.08 2.91
C CYS A 215 10.19 -0.03 1.79
N ASN A 216 9.25 0.91 1.78
CA ASN A 216 8.18 1.01 0.79
C ASN A 216 8.59 1.98 -0.31
N HIS A 217 8.19 1.69 -1.54
CA HIS A 217 8.29 2.60 -2.67
C HIS A 217 6.96 2.70 -3.40
N TYR A 218 6.62 3.92 -3.77
CA TYR A 218 5.44 4.26 -4.53
C TYR A 218 5.83 5.11 -5.73
N GLY A 219 5.24 4.84 -6.89
CA GLY A 219 5.60 5.51 -8.15
C GLY A 219 6.46 4.66 -9.08
N SER A 220 7.06 5.29 -10.08
CA SER A 220 7.86 4.65 -11.13
C SER A 220 9.36 4.74 -10.81
N LYS A 221 10.19 4.17 -11.69
CA LYS A 221 11.65 4.28 -11.62
C LYS A 221 12.14 5.73 -11.79
N GLU A 222 11.41 6.53 -12.57
CA GLU A 222 11.77 7.90 -12.95
C GLU A 222 11.35 8.93 -11.89
N GLY A 223 10.42 8.55 -11.02
CA GLY A 223 9.92 9.40 -9.95
C GLY A 223 8.99 8.63 -9.03
N GLY A 224 9.25 8.76 -7.74
CA GLY A 224 8.51 8.06 -6.71
C GLY A 224 8.83 8.59 -5.32
N HIS A 225 8.38 7.86 -4.32
CA HIS A 225 8.50 8.23 -2.92
C HIS A 225 8.81 7.01 -2.07
N TYR A 226 9.68 7.19 -1.09
CA TYR A 226 10.04 6.15 -0.15
C TYR A 226 9.47 6.46 1.24
N SER A 227 8.96 5.44 1.91
CA SER A 227 8.62 5.50 3.33
C SER A 227 9.10 4.23 4.03
N ALA A 228 9.14 4.25 5.36
CA ALA A 228 9.54 3.09 6.15
C ALA A 228 8.42 2.62 7.07
N SER A 229 8.15 1.31 7.08
CA SER A 229 7.35 0.68 8.12
C SER A 229 8.30 0.00 9.11
N VAL A 230 8.30 0.41 10.38
CA VAL A 230 9.28 -0.07 11.38
C VAL A 230 8.58 -0.55 12.63
N LYS A 231 9.06 -1.68 13.18
CA LYS A 231 8.67 -2.18 14.50
C LYS A 231 9.51 -1.48 15.56
N HIS A 232 8.85 -0.73 16.43
CA HIS A 232 9.51 -0.04 17.53
C HIS A 232 9.65 -0.95 18.75
N THR A 233 10.45 -0.53 19.74
CA THR A 233 10.76 -1.30 20.96
C THR A 233 9.55 -1.48 21.87
N ASP A 234 8.51 -0.65 21.72
CA ASP A 234 7.20 -0.79 22.37
C ASP A 234 6.35 -1.93 21.79
N GLY A 235 6.83 -2.61 20.74
CA GLY A 235 6.14 -3.70 20.06
C GLY A 235 5.15 -3.25 18.98
N ASN A 236 4.90 -1.95 18.82
CA ASN A 236 4.01 -1.39 17.81
C ASN A 236 4.74 -1.14 16.48
N TRP A 237 3.96 -1.05 15.41
CA TRP A 237 4.46 -0.69 14.08
C TRP A 237 4.14 0.76 13.75
N TYR A 238 5.09 1.44 13.11
CA TYR A 238 4.98 2.84 12.72
C TYR A 238 5.30 3.00 11.23
N CYS A 239 4.56 3.88 10.55
CA CYS A 239 4.85 4.41 9.24
C CYS A 239 5.64 5.71 9.42
N LEU A 240 6.87 5.75 8.93
CA LEU A 240 7.73 6.92 8.87
C LEU A 240 7.73 7.43 7.44
N ASP A 241 7.15 8.61 7.25
CA ASP A 241 6.93 9.26 5.96
C ASP A 241 7.46 10.70 6.06
N ASP A 242 8.70 10.89 5.61
CA ASP A 242 9.50 12.12 5.80
C ASP A 242 9.49 12.61 7.26
N SER A 243 8.86 13.76 7.52
CA SER A 243 8.74 14.36 8.85
C SER A 243 7.58 13.80 9.67
N SER A 244 6.80 12.85 9.13
CA SER A 244 5.59 12.33 9.74
C SER A 244 5.80 10.92 10.29
N VAL A 245 5.38 10.69 11.52
CA VAL A 245 5.41 9.37 12.16
C VAL A 245 3.99 9.01 12.59
N MET A 246 3.46 7.92 12.04
CA MET A 246 2.11 7.45 12.31
C MET A 246 2.13 6.01 12.79
N ARG A 247 1.44 5.71 13.90
CA ARG A 247 1.30 4.33 14.38
C ARG A 247 0.28 3.59 13.53
N TYR A 248 0.62 2.40 13.03
CA TYR A 248 -0.35 1.54 12.37
C TYR A 248 -1.41 1.06 13.37
N LEU A 249 -2.67 1.03 12.94
CA LEU A 249 -3.75 0.47 13.75
C LEU A 249 -3.65 -1.05 13.82
N TYR A 250 -3.34 -1.69 12.68
CA TYR A 250 -3.15 -3.14 12.55
C TYR A 250 -1.79 -3.43 11.93
N LYS A 251 -0.99 -4.31 12.54
CA LYS A 251 0.34 -4.65 12.02
C LYS A 251 0.29 -5.17 10.58
N GLN A 252 -0.78 -5.86 10.20
CA GLN A 252 -0.97 -6.45 8.87
C GLN A 252 -0.85 -5.41 7.75
N ALA A 253 -1.13 -4.14 8.03
CA ALA A 253 -0.97 -3.03 7.08
C ALA A 253 0.49 -2.80 6.62
N VAL A 254 1.46 -3.36 7.36
CA VAL A 254 2.88 -3.41 6.97
C VAL A 254 3.10 -4.34 5.77
N LEU A 255 2.30 -5.41 5.65
CA LEU A 255 2.40 -6.40 4.58
C LEU A 255 1.74 -5.85 3.31
N SER A 256 2.47 -4.99 2.62
CA SER A 256 2.02 -4.21 1.47
C SER A 256 2.85 -4.53 0.21
N ASN A 257 2.19 -4.46 -0.95
CA ASN A 257 2.84 -4.56 -2.26
C ASN A 257 3.71 -3.32 -2.60
N SER A 258 3.75 -2.30 -1.73
CA SER A 258 4.71 -1.21 -1.82
C SER A 258 6.14 -1.60 -1.43
N ALA A 259 6.33 -2.73 -0.76
CA ALA A 259 7.65 -3.13 -0.26
C ALA A 259 8.68 -3.29 -1.38
N CYS A 260 9.84 -2.67 -1.23
CA CYS A 260 11.04 -2.85 -2.05
C CYS A 260 12.16 -3.53 -1.26
N LEU A 261 12.36 -3.16 0.01
CA LEU A 261 13.35 -3.81 0.88
C LEU A 261 12.64 -4.39 2.10
N LEU A 262 12.99 -5.62 2.44
CA LEU A 262 12.53 -6.32 3.64
C LEU A 262 13.73 -6.52 4.57
N PHE A 263 13.59 -6.11 5.83
CA PHE A 263 14.63 -6.24 6.83
C PHE A 263 14.20 -7.25 7.89
N TYR A 264 14.90 -8.38 7.90
CA TYR A 264 14.69 -9.49 8.80
C TYR A 264 15.87 -9.62 9.77
N LYS A 265 15.57 -9.94 11.02
CA LYS A 265 16.57 -10.23 12.04
C LYS A 265 16.41 -11.66 12.52
N ARG A 266 17.53 -12.37 12.64
CA ARG A 266 17.58 -13.76 13.09
C ARG A 266 17.06 -13.84 14.52
N ARG A 267 16.24 -14.85 14.79
CA ARG A 267 15.79 -15.18 16.14
C ARG A 267 16.98 -15.81 16.86
N SER A 268 17.47 -15.11 17.88
CA SER A 268 18.43 -15.64 18.86
C SER A 268 17.84 -16.82 19.65
#